data_AF-A0A1H7JXP0-F1
#
_entry.id   AF-A0A1H7JXP0-F1
#
_cell.length_a   1.000
_cell.length_b   1.000
_cell.length_c   1.000
_cell.angle_alpha   90.00
_cell.angle_beta   90.00
_cell.angle_gamma   90.00
#
_symmetry.space_group_name_H-M   'P 1'
#
loop_
_entity.id
_entity.type
_entity.pdbx_description
1 polymer ?
#
loop_
_entity_poly.entity_id
_entity_poly.type
_entity_poly.pdbx_seq_one_letter_code
_entity_poly.pdbx_strand_id
1 'polypeptide(L)'
;MHYKHHLHLFFYFLLLTFSHNLKAQPTGINPSTEALTINGNRFVTLCIMIRTTPWEVSRDVKIHPRDESSWHTLDGVRALREAFAKDNPGGRLTWGFTLNALEDQRENYQQIRDYIVSCQQKYGDEVSYFPGYFPAMYLPRERINRELSEAIQLISKMVGNGYKPQCIMGGFLSADNLKYLAEKEDIHVAHAVIWSQHNIDGGGADGSPSYPFYPSTEHFCKPAQGKADFIDCVNLDGWTMDFICARQSGAIGHGIEGYNSRRGVGPIETYKGWGIDLGNREVMHTTAIHFDKGFEQNGFGWVTNIWEAQMVHEFGQEFICEAMETWVSSTKKRWPDTHFVTFGEFGTLWRQQHPNNDDWNYHFTERGSGLGDSYNNLEIKWFMNKEFRLGLLRNWHEKSSPTYVIDFTRYDLPAKEPADPSPDRPAKDWSLINVMNQKGLRPQDKPKPLSALTAHDQQLIKKYYPALFTN
;
A
#
# COMPACT_ATOMS: atom_id res chain seq x y z
N MET A 1 45.20 57.30 44.76
CA MET A 1 45.11 56.60 46.05
C MET A 1 43.64 56.29 46.34
N HIS A 2 43.42 55.10 46.88
CA HIS A 2 42.14 54.50 47.23
C HIS A 2 41.23 55.34 48.15
N TYR A 3 39.91 55.21 47.92
CA TYR A 3 38.88 54.66 48.82
C TYR A 3 37.65 55.53 49.21
N LYS A 4 36.47 54.92 48.92
CA LYS A 4 35.21 54.78 49.70
C LYS A 4 34.38 56.04 50.01
N HIS A 5 33.18 56.21 49.41
CA HIS A 5 31.87 55.56 49.65
C HIS A 5 31.09 56.08 50.87
N HIS A 6 29.94 56.75 50.62
CA HIS A 6 28.55 56.31 50.92
C HIS A 6 27.58 57.52 50.82
N LEU A 7 26.58 57.48 49.92
CA LEU A 7 25.13 57.16 50.16
C LEU A 7 24.39 58.39 50.74
N HIS A 8 23.25 58.91 50.27
CA HIS A 8 22.02 58.37 49.69
C HIS A 8 21.19 59.54 49.09
N LEU A 9 20.40 59.30 48.03
CA LEU A 9 18.93 59.46 47.94
C LEU A 9 18.54 59.53 46.45
N PHE A 10 17.70 58.60 45.99
CA PHE A 10 17.06 58.67 44.67
C PHE A 10 15.55 58.53 44.88
N PHE A 11 14.79 59.47 44.33
CA PHE A 11 13.36 59.37 44.15
C PHE A 11 13.03 59.38 42.65
N TYR A 12 12.06 58.52 42.34
CA TYR A 12 11.48 58.12 41.07
C TYR A 12 11.18 59.21 40.04
N PHE A 13 11.39 58.86 38.75
CA PHE A 13 10.42 59.17 37.70
C PHE A 13 10.29 58.00 36.70
N LEU A 14 9.04 57.65 36.44
CA LEU A 14 8.54 56.54 35.65
C LEU A 14 8.56 56.90 34.15
N LEU A 15 9.11 56.04 33.29
CA LEU A 15 8.91 56.10 31.84
C LEU A 15 8.49 54.70 31.36
N LEU A 16 7.21 54.59 31.00
CA LEU A 16 6.57 53.42 30.41
C LEU A 16 6.97 53.31 28.94
N THR A 17 7.75 52.29 28.59
CA THR A 17 7.83 51.76 27.22
C THR A 17 7.40 50.31 27.24
N PHE A 18 6.25 50.05 26.61
CA PHE A 18 5.73 48.71 26.38
C PHE A 18 6.62 47.98 25.37
N SER A 19 7.21 46.85 25.78
CA SER A 19 7.83 45.89 24.88
C SER A 19 7.21 44.52 25.15
N HIS A 20 6.26 44.13 24.31
CA HIS A 20 5.69 42.79 24.32
C HIS A 20 6.76 41.78 23.88
N ASN A 21 7.37 41.09 24.84
CA ASN A 21 8.11 39.86 24.58
C ASN A 21 7.08 38.72 24.48
N LEU A 22 6.66 38.39 23.25
CA LEU A 22 6.02 37.12 22.94
C LEU A 22 7.07 36.02 23.10
N LYS A 23 7.16 35.43 24.29
CA LYS A 23 7.77 34.11 24.47
C LYS A 23 6.88 33.11 23.75
N ALA A 24 7.39 32.50 22.69
CA ALA A 24 6.79 31.32 22.09
C ALA A 24 6.64 30.24 23.18
N GLN A 25 5.41 29.80 23.42
CA GLN A 25 5.16 28.57 24.16
C GLN A 25 5.71 27.41 23.31
N PRO A 26 6.47 26.47 23.91
CA PRO A 26 6.71 25.21 23.23
C PRO A 26 5.36 24.52 23.10
N THR A 27 4.92 24.26 21.87
CA THR A 27 3.79 23.37 21.61
C THR A 27 4.17 22.01 22.15
N GLY A 28 3.64 21.70 23.34
CA GLY A 28 3.79 20.43 23.99
C GLY A 28 3.09 19.34 23.18
N ILE A 29 3.84 18.69 22.31
CA ILE A 29 3.56 17.31 21.94
C ILE A 29 3.98 16.52 23.18
N ASN A 30 3.02 16.07 23.98
CA ASN A 30 3.28 14.95 24.88
C ASN A 30 3.60 13.76 23.96
N PRO A 31 4.83 13.22 23.92
CA PRO A 31 5.02 11.93 23.30
C PRO A 31 4.24 10.94 24.18
N SER A 32 3.19 10.33 23.64
CA SER A 32 2.62 9.15 24.25
C SER A 32 3.77 8.15 24.41
N THR A 33 4.10 7.83 25.66
CA THR A 33 5.20 6.93 26.05
C THR A 33 4.89 5.46 25.76
N GLU A 34 3.73 5.15 25.20
CA GLU A 34 3.36 3.81 24.76
C GLU A 34 3.90 3.56 23.35
N ALA A 35 4.57 2.42 23.17
CA ALA A 35 5.05 1.98 21.87
C ALA A 35 3.86 1.81 20.92
N LEU A 36 3.99 2.31 19.68
CA LEU A 36 2.96 2.18 18.66
C LEU A 36 2.66 0.70 18.39
N THR A 37 1.39 0.31 18.46
CA THR A 37 0.90 -1.04 18.16
C THR A 37 -0.06 -1.02 16.99
N ILE A 38 -0.26 -2.16 16.31
CA ILE A 38 -1.23 -2.21 15.20
C ILE A 38 -2.68 -2.06 15.66
N ASN A 39 -3.06 -2.76 16.73
CA ASN A 39 -4.42 -2.73 17.24
C ASN A 39 -4.78 -1.34 17.78
N GLY A 40 -6.00 -0.89 17.48
CA GLY A 40 -6.52 0.40 17.88
C GLY A 40 -6.04 1.59 17.03
N ASN A 41 -5.26 1.36 15.97
CA ASN A 41 -4.66 2.43 15.16
C ASN A 41 -5.05 2.38 13.68
N ARG A 42 -4.94 3.53 13.01
CA ARG A 42 -5.14 3.72 11.58
C ARG A 42 -3.80 4.03 10.91
N PHE A 43 -3.51 3.36 9.80
CA PHE A 43 -2.23 3.46 9.12
C PHE A 43 -2.40 3.79 7.65
N VAL A 44 -1.59 4.74 7.17
CA VAL A 44 -1.33 4.90 5.75
C VAL A 44 0.12 4.54 5.47
N THR A 45 0.35 3.68 4.48
CA THR A 45 1.68 3.40 3.93
C THR A 45 1.76 3.97 2.52
N LEU A 46 2.69 4.90 2.29
CA LEU A 46 2.96 5.48 0.97
C LEU A 46 4.34 5.05 0.49
N CYS A 47 4.43 4.67 -0.78
CA CYS A 47 5.68 4.52 -1.49
C CYS A 47 5.78 5.55 -2.60
N ILE A 48 6.93 6.22 -2.73
CA ILE A 48 7.26 7.02 -3.91
C ILE A 48 8.28 6.25 -4.75
N MET A 49 7.92 5.89 -5.98
CA MET A 49 8.79 5.13 -6.89
C MET A 49 9.72 6.05 -7.68
N ILE A 50 11.02 5.70 -7.71
CA ILE A 50 12.06 6.31 -8.55
C ILE A 50 12.54 5.28 -9.57
N ARG A 51 12.52 5.64 -10.85
CA ARG A 51 12.85 4.72 -11.95
C ARG A 51 13.44 5.44 -13.15
N THR A 52 14.04 4.71 -14.08
CA THR A 52 14.52 5.23 -15.37
C THR A 52 13.57 4.93 -16.53
N THR A 53 12.78 3.85 -16.44
CA THR A 53 11.66 3.54 -17.33
C THR A 53 10.52 2.88 -16.54
N PRO A 54 9.27 2.83 -17.05
CA PRO A 54 8.12 2.40 -16.25
C PRO A 54 8.20 1.01 -15.66
N TRP A 55 8.56 0.03 -16.49
CA TRP A 55 8.48 -1.40 -16.16
C TRP A 55 9.83 -2.07 -16.41
N GLU A 56 10.86 -1.56 -15.74
CA GLU A 56 12.19 -2.16 -15.73
C GLU A 56 12.36 -3.12 -14.55
N VAL A 57 12.12 -4.39 -14.83
CA VAL A 57 12.19 -5.44 -13.80
C VAL A 57 13.62 -5.89 -13.50
N SER A 58 14.55 -5.56 -14.39
CA SER A 58 16.00 -5.76 -14.27
C SER A 58 16.70 -4.66 -15.09
N ARG A 59 18.03 -4.55 -14.95
CA ARG A 59 18.89 -3.64 -15.72
C ARG A 59 18.61 -3.66 -17.22
N ASP A 60 18.58 -4.87 -17.79
CA ASP A 60 18.45 -5.19 -19.22
C ASP A 60 17.01 -5.54 -19.64
N VAL A 61 16.07 -5.66 -18.71
CA VAL A 61 14.69 -6.07 -19.01
C VAL A 61 13.74 -4.90 -18.77
N LYS A 62 13.60 -4.07 -19.81
CA LYS A 62 12.71 -2.90 -19.85
C LYS A 62 11.47 -3.24 -20.67
N ILE A 63 10.38 -3.61 -19.99
CA ILE A 63 9.14 -4.05 -20.63
C ILE A 63 8.45 -2.88 -21.35
N HIS A 64 8.55 -1.68 -20.77
CA HIS A 64 8.03 -0.45 -21.37
C HIS A 64 9.18 0.40 -21.94
N PRO A 65 9.09 0.88 -23.20
CA PRO A 65 10.22 1.52 -23.88
C PRO A 65 10.45 3.00 -23.51
N ARG A 66 9.50 3.64 -22.83
CA ARG A 66 9.57 5.06 -22.46
C ARG A 66 10.77 5.35 -21.55
N ASP A 67 11.66 6.22 -22.01
CA ASP A 67 12.72 6.80 -21.19
C ASP A 67 12.15 7.94 -20.33
N GLU A 68 12.20 7.77 -19.02
CA GLU A 68 11.73 8.73 -18.01
C GLU A 68 12.89 9.42 -17.30
N SER A 69 14.10 9.33 -17.84
CA SER A 69 15.27 9.87 -17.16
C SER A 69 15.26 11.38 -16.98
N SER A 70 14.71 12.14 -17.93
CA SER A 70 14.48 13.57 -17.77
C SER A 70 13.21 13.91 -16.97
N TRP A 71 12.40 12.92 -16.61
CA TRP A 71 11.14 13.08 -15.88
C TRP A 71 11.36 13.02 -14.37
N HIS A 72 12.56 12.61 -13.94
CA HIS A 72 13.00 12.54 -12.55
C HIS A 72 13.98 13.67 -12.26
N THR A 73 13.54 14.67 -11.52
CA THR A 73 14.37 15.80 -11.08
C THR A 73 14.37 15.88 -9.56
N LEU A 74 15.45 16.43 -8.99
CA LEU A 74 15.52 16.71 -7.55
C LEU A 74 14.34 17.60 -7.11
N ASP A 75 14.03 18.63 -7.88
CA ASP A 75 12.94 19.57 -7.56
C ASP A 75 11.58 18.88 -7.51
N GLY A 76 11.27 18.02 -8.47
CA GLY A 76 9.99 17.31 -8.50
C GLY A 76 9.86 16.31 -7.36
N VAL A 77 10.92 15.55 -7.07
CA VAL A 77 10.95 14.59 -5.96
C VAL A 77 10.81 15.30 -4.61
N ARG A 78 11.53 16.41 -4.41
CA ARG A 78 11.45 17.22 -3.20
C ARG A 78 10.07 17.84 -3.02
N ALA A 79 9.51 18.43 -4.08
CA ALA A 79 8.18 19.05 -4.03
C ALA A 79 7.11 18.03 -3.63
N LEU A 80 7.17 16.81 -4.17
CA LEU A 80 6.23 15.75 -3.82
C LEU A 80 6.35 15.31 -2.34
N ARG A 81 7.58 15.22 -1.80
CA ARG A 81 7.81 14.89 -0.38
C ARG A 81 7.39 16.02 0.57
N GLU A 82 7.55 17.27 0.16
CA GLU A 82 7.12 18.44 0.92
C GLU A 82 5.59 18.57 0.92
N ALA A 83 4.93 18.32 -0.22
CA ALA A 83 3.48 18.22 -0.32
C ALA A 83 2.92 17.16 0.65
N PHE A 84 3.55 15.99 0.70
CA PHE A 84 3.20 14.94 1.66
C PHE A 84 3.34 15.37 3.13
N ALA A 85 4.24 16.32 3.46
CA ALA A 85 4.54 16.72 4.83
C ALA A 85 3.65 17.84 5.38
N LYS A 86 2.92 18.57 4.52
CA LYS A 86 2.31 19.89 4.84
C LYS A 86 1.39 19.91 6.06
N ASP A 87 0.61 18.85 6.27
CA ASP A 87 -0.22 18.63 7.47
C ASP A 87 0.12 17.30 8.18
N ASN A 88 1.33 16.79 7.93
CA ASN A 88 1.79 15.48 8.36
C ASN A 88 3.29 15.51 8.73
N PRO A 89 3.70 16.38 9.69
CA PRO A 89 5.12 16.63 9.97
C PRO A 89 5.86 15.41 10.56
N GLY A 90 5.14 14.49 11.21
CA GLY A 90 5.70 13.24 11.72
C GLY A 90 5.56 12.05 10.76
N GLY A 91 4.96 12.27 9.60
CA GLY A 91 4.74 11.25 8.61
C GLY A 91 6.01 10.87 7.86
N ARG A 92 6.14 9.58 7.61
CA ARG A 92 7.25 9.00 6.86
C ARG A 92 6.73 8.00 5.85
N LEU A 93 7.50 7.80 4.78
CA LEU A 93 7.11 7.02 3.61
C LEU A 93 8.26 6.12 3.15
N THR A 94 7.98 5.26 2.17
CA THR A 94 8.97 4.40 1.52
C THR A 94 9.42 4.99 0.19
N TRP A 95 10.71 5.06 -0.05
CA TRP A 95 11.31 5.38 -1.34
C TRP A 95 11.68 4.07 -2.03
N GLY A 96 11.03 3.75 -3.15
CA GLY A 96 11.28 2.52 -3.91
C GLY A 96 12.08 2.82 -5.17
N PHE A 97 13.30 2.30 -5.29
CA PHE A 97 14.11 2.49 -6.50
C PHE A 97 14.16 1.26 -7.38
N THR A 98 14.13 1.43 -8.70
CA THR A 98 14.59 0.38 -9.63
C THR A 98 16.12 0.22 -9.57
N LEU A 99 16.65 -0.90 -10.05
CA LEU A 99 18.10 -1.15 -10.08
C LEU A 99 18.81 -0.09 -10.94
N ASN A 100 18.25 0.21 -12.10
CA ASN A 100 18.79 1.25 -12.97
C ASN A 100 18.81 2.62 -12.27
N ALA A 101 17.78 2.99 -11.51
CA ALA A 101 17.78 4.25 -10.77
C ALA A 101 18.78 4.28 -9.58
N LEU A 102 19.02 3.14 -8.93
CA LEU A 102 20.07 3.02 -7.91
C LEU A 102 21.47 3.23 -8.51
N GLU A 103 21.69 2.73 -9.72
CA GLU A 103 23.02 2.70 -10.35
C GLU A 103 23.30 3.87 -11.29
N ASP A 104 22.28 4.64 -11.67
CA ASP A 104 22.41 5.69 -12.67
C ASP A 104 23.38 6.80 -12.22
N GLN A 105 24.35 7.13 -13.07
CA GLN A 105 25.40 8.09 -12.75
C GLN A 105 25.13 9.51 -13.27
N ARG A 106 23.96 9.75 -13.88
CA ARG A 106 23.56 11.11 -14.26
C ARG A 106 23.28 11.94 -13.02
N GLU A 107 23.56 13.23 -13.14
CA GLU A 107 23.52 14.19 -12.04
C GLU A 107 22.16 14.18 -11.30
N ASN A 108 21.06 14.12 -12.03
CA ASN A 108 19.72 14.12 -11.44
C ASN A 108 19.49 12.92 -10.52
N TYR A 109 19.92 11.71 -10.90
CA TYR A 109 19.76 10.52 -10.05
C TYR A 109 20.69 10.52 -8.85
N GLN A 110 21.92 11.03 -9.01
CA GLN A 110 22.83 11.24 -7.87
C GLN A 110 22.20 12.19 -6.85
N GLN A 111 21.69 13.35 -7.31
CA GLN A 111 21.02 14.33 -6.46
C GLN A 111 19.76 13.78 -5.78
N ILE A 112 18.95 12.98 -6.50
CA ILE A 112 17.76 12.34 -5.93
C ILE A 112 18.15 11.34 -4.83
N ARG A 113 19.18 10.52 -5.04
CA ARG A 113 19.68 9.59 -4.02
C ARG A 113 20.20 10.32 -2.79
N ASP A 114 21.00 11.37 -2.97
CA ASP A 114 21.50 12.19 -1.86
C ASP A 114 20.36 12.83 -1.06
N TYR A 115 19.35 13.36 -1.75
CA TYR A 115 18.16 13.92 -1.10
C TYR A 115 17.38 12.86 -0.32
N ILE A 116 17.18 11.66 -0.89
CA ILE A 116 16.43 10.58 -0.23
C ILE A 116 17.19 10.05 0.99
N VAL A 117 18.53 9.96 0.94
CA VAL A 117 19.34 9.66 2.13
C VAL A 117 19.13 10.74 3.21
N SER A 118 19.08 12.02 2.83
CA SER A 118 18.76 13.09 3.78
C SER A 118 17.35 12.96 4.38
N CYS A 119 16.37 12.46 3.61
CA CYS A 119 15.01 12.21 4.08
C CYS A 119 14.97 11.02 5.05
N GLN A 120 15.72 9.95 4.78
CA GLN A 120 15.89 8.82 5.71
C GLN A 120 16.43 9.33 7.05
N GLN A 121 17.49 10.14 7.03
CA GLN A 121 18.11 10.67 8.25
C GLN A 121 17.19 11.66 8.99
N LYS A 122 16.43 12.48 8.27
CA LYS A 122 15.61 13.55 8.85
C LYS A 122 14.24 13.07 9.34
N TYR A 123 13.58 12.23 8.56
CA TYR A 123 12.18 11.84 8.79
C TYR A 123 12.02 10.37 9.17
N GLY A 124 13.06 9.54 9.00
CA GLY A 124 12.93 8.09 9.12
C GLY A 124 12.20 7.47 7.94
N ASP A 125 12.19 8.12 6.77
CA ASP A 125 11.69 7.50 5.54
C ASP A 125 12.48 6.21 5.24
N GLU A 126 11.79 5.18 4.79
CA GLU A 126 12.42 3.93 4.36
C GLU A 126 12.96 4.09 2.94
N VAL A 127 14.12 3.51 2.67
CA VAL A 127 14.73 3.41 1.35
C VAL A 127 14.85 1.95 0.98
N SER A 128 14.18 1.55 -0.10
CA SER A 128 14.01 0.14 -0.50
C SER A 128 14.09 -0.05 -2.03
N TYR A 129 14.08 -1.31 -2.45
CA TYR A 129 14.12 -1.73 -3.84
C TYR A 129 12.70 -1.94 -4.40
N PHE A 130 12.50 -1.45 -5.63
CA PHE A 130 11.28 -1.58 -6.42
C PHE A 130 11.62 -2.12 -7.83
N PRO A 131 11.53 -3.44 -8.06
CA PRO A 131 11.86 -4.10 -9.33
C PRO A 131 10.79 -3.94 -10.43
N GLY A 132 10.31 -2.73 -10.71
CA GLY A 132 9.46 -2.46 -11.88
C GLY A 132 8.13 -3.25 -11.92
N TYR A 133 7.51 -3.48 -10.76
CA TYR A 133 6.23 -4.17 -10.50
C TYR A 133 6.14 -5.65 -10.89
N PHE A 134 6.77 -6.09 -11.99
CA PHE A 134 6.47 -7.39 -12.61
C PHE A 134 7.64 -8.40 -12.65
N PRO A 135 8.57 -8.45 -11.68
CA PRO A 135 9.79 -9.25 -11.85
C PRO A 135 9.49 -10.75 -11.97
N ALA A 136 8.62 -11.32 -11.12
CA ALA A 136 8.28 -12.74 -11.20
C ALA A 136 7.58 -13.14 -12.50
N MET A 137 7.00 -12.20 -13.26
CA MET A 137 6.45 -12.55 -14.57
C MET A 137 7.51 -12.80 -15.64
N TYR A 138 8.69 -12.19 -15.49
CA TYR A 138 9.69 -12.09 -16.57
C TYR A 138 11.05 -12.66 -16.20
N LEU A 139 11.34 -12.84 -14.92
CA LEU A 139 12.64 -13.29 -14.45
C LEU A 139 12.52 -14.63 -13.70
N PRO A 140 13.50 -15.54 -13.85
CA PRO A 140 13.57 -16.73 -13.01
C PRO A 140 13.70 -16.37 -11.53
N ARG A 141 13.16 -17.19 -10.63
CA ARG A 141 13.19 -16.94 -9.18
C ARG A 141 14.60 -16.67 -8.64
N GLU A 142 15.58 -17.46 -9.07
CA GLU A 142 16.97 -17.31 -8.66
C GLU A 142 17.56 -15.95 -9.08
N ARG A 143 17.21 -15.47 -10.28
CA ARG A 143 17.67 -14.17 -10.77
C ARG A 143 17.10 -13.04 -9.92
N ILE A 144 15.81 -13.11 -9.60
CA ILE A 144 15.15 -12.15 -8.71
C ILE A 144 15.84 -12.15 -7.36
N ASN A 145 16.06 -13.32 -6.74
CA ASN A 145 16.74 -13.42 -5.45
C ASN A 145 18.12 -12.75 -5.45
N ARG A 146 18.94 -12.99 -6.48
CA ARG A 146 20.24 -12.33 -6.61
C ARG A 146 20.11 -10.81 -6.76
N GLU A 147 19.20 -10.34 -7.60
CA GLU A 147 18.99 -8.91 -7.84
C GLU A 147 18.38 -8.19 -6.61
N LEU A 148 17.60 -8.89 -5.79
CA LEU A 148 17.16 -8.43 -4.47
C LEU A 148 18.38 -8.17 -3.57
N SER A 149 19.29 -9.15 -3.43
CA SER A 149 20.52 -8.99 -2.63
C SER A 149 21.40 -7.85 -3.12
N GLU A 150 21.61 -7.75 -4.43
CA GLU A 150 22.40 -6.67 -5.04
C GLU A 150 21.81 -5.30 -4.71
N ALA A 151 20.50 -5.12 -4.89
CA ALA A 151 19.83 -3.86 -4.58
C ALA A 151 19.90 -3.52 -3.08
N ILE A 152 19.69 -4.51 -2.19
CA ILE A 152 19.83 -4.33 -0.73
C ILE A 152 21.24 -3.85 -0.37
N GLN A 153 22.29 -4.44 -0.97
CA GLN A 153 23.67 -4.03 -0.74
C GLN A 153 23.95 -2.60 -1.24
N LEU A 154 23.46 -2.25 -2.43
CA LEU A 154 23.58 -0.90 -2.98
C LEU A 154 22.91 0.14 -2.08
N ILE A 155 21.69 -0.15 -1.62
CA ILE A 155 20.93 0.71 -0.72
C ILE A 155 21.64 0.83 0.64
N SER A 156 22.11 -0.28 1.21
CA SER A 156 22.84 -0.27 2.48
C SER A 156 24.09 0.61 2.42
N LYS A 157 24.85 0.51 1.31
CA LYS A 157 26.01 1.36 1.06
C LYS A 157 25.64 2.83 0.84
N MET A 158 24.54 3.09 0.10
CA MET A 158 24.06 4.43 -0.21
C MET A 158 23.62 5.19 1.04
N VAL A 159 22.84 4.55 1.92
CA VAL A 159 22.35 5.16 3.16
C VAL A 159 23.44 5.17 4.24
N GLY A 160 24.27 4.13 4.28
CA GLY A 160 25.39 4.00 5.21
C GLY A 160 24.97 3.52 6.60
N ASN A 161 25.94 3.49 7.52
CA ASN A 161 25.74 3.14 8.94
C ASN A 161 25.03 1.80 9.20
N GLY A 162 25.23 0.82 8.32
CA GLY A 162 24.61 -0.51 8.44
C GLY A 162 23.10 -0.53 8.16
N TYR A 163 22.57 0.52 7.52
CA TYR A 163 21.16 0.59 7.15
C TYR A 163 20.73 -0.62 6.31
N LYS A 164 19.51 -1.08 6.56
CA LYS A 164 18.83 -2.13 5.81
C LYS A 164 17.33 -1.84 5.79
N PRO A 165 16.66 -1.93 4.63
CA PRO A 165 15.21 -1.76 4.59
C PRO A 165 14.50 -2.84 5.40
N GLN A 166 13.32 -2.51 5.91
CA GLN A 166 12.43 -3.45 6.59
C GLN A 166 11.50 -4.17 5.61
N CYS A 167 11.23 -3.59 4.43
CA CYS A 167 10.47 -4.21 3.36
C CYS A 167 11.12 -4.14 1.98
N ILE A 168 10.60 -4.93 1.03
CA ILE A 168 10.84 -4.79 -0.42
C ILE A 168 9.54 -4.39 -1.14
N MET A 169 9.62 -3.46 -2.10
CA MET A 169 8.48 -3.00 -2.91
C MET A 169 8.35 -3.83 -4.20
N GLY A 170 8.04 -5.12 -4.06
CA GLY A 170 8.21 -6.12 -5.11
C GLY A 170 7.14 -6.18 -6.21
N GLY A 171 5.88 -5.92 -5.88
CA GLY A 171 4.75 -6.16 -6.80
C GLY A 171 4.53 -7.67 -7.02
N PHE A 172 4.97 -8.21 -8.14
CA PHE A 172 4.94 -9.65 -8.41
C PHE A 172 6.22 -10.32 -7.91
N LEU A 173 6.19 -10.83 -6.68
CA LEU A 173 7.19 -11.76 -6.15
C LEU A 173 6.58 -13.14 -5.99
N SER A 174 7.39 -14.18 -6.21
CA SER A 174 6.98 -15.56 -5.95
C SER A 174 7.11 -15.92 -4.47
N ALA A 175 6.50 -17.03 -4.05
CA ALA A 175 6.70 -17.61 -2.73
C ALA A 175 8.19 -17.88 -2.43
N ASP A 176 8.97 -18.32 -3.42
CA ASP A 176 10.42 -18.53 -3.26
C ASP A 176 11.16 -17.23 -2.96
N ASN A 177 10.78 -16.12 -3.62
CA ASN A 177 11.42 -14.82 -3.38
C ASN A 177 11.11 -14.31 -1.96
N LEU A 178 9.88 -14.49 -1.49
CA LEU A 178 9.48 -14.10 -0.13
C LEU A 178 10.20 -14.95 0.93
N LYS A 179 10.36 -16.25 0.67
CA LYS A 179 11.17 -17.14 1.50
C LYS A 179 12.64 -16.73 1.51
N TYR A 180 13.20 -16.39 0.35
CA TYR A 180 14.56 -15.89 0.23
C TYR A 180 14.78 -14.62 1.07
N LEU A 181 13.86 -13.66 0.98
CA LEU A 181 13.92 -12.44 1.79
C LEU A 181 13.97 -12.75 3.30
N ALA A 182 13.08 -13.62 3.78
CA ALA A 182 13.03 -13.98 5.19
C ALA A 182 14.27 -14.76 5.65
N GLU A 183 14.72 -15.76 4.90
CA GLU A 183 15.75 -16.71 5.35
C GLU A 183 17.19 -16.28 5.02
N LYS A 184 17.39 -15.50 3.96
CA LYS A 184 18.72 -15.13 3.46
C LYS A 184 19.02 -13.66 3.68
N GLU A 185 17.99 -12.83 3.48
CA GLU A 185 18.13 -11.39 3.65
C GLU A 185 17.57 -10.90 4.98
N ASP A 186 17.02 -11.72 5.88
CA ASP A 186 16.47 -11.27 7.18
C ASP A 186 15.58 -10.02 7.01
N ILE A 187 14.71 -10.06 5.99
CA ILE A 187 13.69 -9.05 5.66
C ILE A 187 12.34 -9.77 5.68
N HIS A 188 11.46 -9.32 6.57
CA HIS A 188 10.22 -10.03 6.90
C HIS A 188 8.96 -9.30 6.43
N VAL A 189 9.08 -8.35 5.50
CA VAL A 189 7.95 -7.63 4.91
C VAL A 189 8.21 -7.45 3.41
N ALA A 190 7.19 -7.62 2.59
CA ALA A 190 7.24 -7.23 1.20
C ALA A 190 5.87 -6.76 0.73
N HIS A 191 5.84 -5.69 -0.06
CA HIS A 191 4.74 -5.49 -0.99
C HIS A 191 4.89 -6.53 -2.11
N ALA A 192 4.11 -7.61 -2.01
CA ALA A 192 4.05 -8.65 -3.03
C ALA A 192 2.60 -9.05 -3.36
N VAL A 193 1.62 -8.23 -2.99
CA VAL A 193 0.24 -8.33 -3.45
C VAL A 193 -0.07 -7.08 -4.27
N ILE A 194 -0.56 -7.28 -5.50
CA ILE A 194 -1.28 -6.23 -6.23
C ILE A 194 -2.73 -6.71 -6.25
N TRP A 195 -3.46 -6.37 -5.19
CA TRP A 195 -4.70 -7.07 -4.87
C TRP A 195 -5.72 -6.90 -5.99
N SER A 196 -6.34 -8.02 -6.37
CA SER A 196 -7.31 -8.13 -7.45
C SER A 196 -6.81 -7.84 -8.87
N GLN A 197 -5.51 -7.65 -9.10
CA GLN A 197 -4.99 -7.37 -10.44
C GLN A 197 -5.45 -8.43 -11.45
N HIS A 198 -6.08 -8.00 -12.55
CA HIS A 198 -6.40 -8.87 -13.68
C HIS A 198 -6.64 -8.07 -14.98
N ASN A 199 -5.85 -8.35 -16.03
CA ASN A 199 -5.89 -7.68 -17.35
C ASN A 199 -5.73 -6.15 -17.31
N ILE A 200 -5.00 -5.64 -16.32
CA ILE A 200 -4.34 -4.34 -16.37
C ILE A 200 -2.85 -4.63 -16.53
N ASP A 201 -2.15 -3.84 -17.35
CA ASP A 201 -0.73 -4.02 -17.69
C ASP A 201 -0.36 -5.45 -18.15
N GLY A 202 -1.36 -6.21 -18.59
CA GLY A 202 -1.23 -7.56 -19.15
C GLY A 202 -0.98 -8.69 -18.17
N GLY A 203 -1.25 -8.52 -16.86
CA GLY A 203 -1.01 -9.57 -15.84
C GLY A 203 -2.21 -9.92 -14.95
N GLY A 204 -2.04 -10.94 -14.10
CA GLY A 204 -3.04 -11.40 -13.13
C GLY A 204 -2.42 -11.86 -11.81
N ALA A 205 -2.92 -11.36 -10.68
CA ALA A 205 -2.54 -11.75 -9.32
C ALA A 205 -3.76 -11.78 -8.38
N ASP A 206 -4.97 -11.94 -8.92
CA ASP A 206 -6.16 -12.04 -8.07
C ASP A 206 -6.16 -13.38 -7.31
N GLY A 207 -6.83 -13.42 -6.16
CA GLY A 207 -6.98 -14.63 -5.35
C GLY A 207 -6.53 -14.48 -3.90
N SER A 208 -5.66 -13.53 -3.58
CA SER A 208 -5.16 -13.33 -2.22
C SER A 208 -6.14 -12.58 -1.28
N PRO A 209 -5.89 -12.60 0.03
CA PRO A 209 -6.37 -11.55 0.94
C PRO A 209 -5.83 -10.18 0.54
N SER A 210 -6.57 -9.10 0.82
CA SER A 210 -6.14 -7.71 0.61
C SER A 210 -5.41 -7.12 1.81
N TYR A 211 -5.70 -7.61 3.01
CA TYR A 211 -4.97 -7.27 4.24
C TYR A 211 -3.80 -8.23 4.49
N PRO A 212 -2.85 -7.88 5.37
CA PRO A 212 -1.59 -8.59 5.49
C PRO A 212 -1.75 -10.06 5.89
N PHE A 213 -0.87 -10.92 5.40
CA PHE A 213 -0.82 -12.34 5.75
C PHE A 213 0.59 -12.90 5.54
N TYR A 214 0.85 -14.09 6.09
CA TYR A 214 2.04 -14.86 5.77
C TYR A 214 1.77 -15.80 4.58
N PRO A 215 2.54 -15.73 3.49
CA PRO A 215 2.31 -16.54 2.30
C PRO A 215 2.77 -17.99 2.50
N SER A 216 2.18 -18.88 1.71
CA SER A 216 2.53 -20.30 1.63
C SER A 216 3.71 -20.50 0.69
N THR A 217 4.58 -21.48 0.98
CA THR A 217 5.61 -21.94 0.03
C THR A 217 5.04 -22.47 -1.28
N GLU A 218 3.73 -22.76 -1.35
CA GLU A 218 3.07 -23.20 -2.58
C GLU A 218 2.78 -22.05 -3.56
N HIS A 219 2.40 -20.88 -3.03
CA HIS A 219 1.94 -19.75 -3.83
C HIS A 219 1.86 -18.45 -3.00
N PHE A 220 2.40 -17.34 -3.53
CA PHE A 220 2.45 -16.06 -2.81
C PHE A 220 1.06 -15.49 -2.44
N CYS A 221 0.03 -15.70 -3.28
CA CYS A 221 -1.37 -15.36 -2.95
C CYS A 221 -2.06 -16.26 -1.91
N LYS A 222 -1.47 -17.40 -1.52
CA LYS A 222 -2.07 -18.34 -0.58
C LYS A 222 -1.56 -18.06 0.83
N PRO A 223 -2.42 -17.86 1.83
CA PRO A 223 -2.00 -17.91 3.23
C PRO A 223 -1.38 -19.27 3.58
N ALA A 224 -0.22 -19.28 4.24
CA ALA A 224 0.35 -20.51 4.80
C ALA A 224 -0.66 -21.21 5.72
N GLN A 225 -0.82 -22.52 5.53
CA GLN A 225 -1.81 -23.31 6.28
C GLN A 225 -1.26 -23.80 7.62
N GLY A 226 0.05 -23.96 7.74
CA GLY A 226 0.72 -24.30 8.98
C GLY A 226 2.24 -24.23 8.86
N LYS A 227 2.95 -24.87 9.80
CA LYS A 227 4.42 -24.80 9.85
C LYS A 227 5.14 -25.38 8.63
N ALA A 228 4.51 -26.31 7.92
CA ALA A 228 5.14 -27.01 6.79
C ALA A 228 5.30 -26.12 5.55
N ASP A 229 4.44 -25.12 5.38
CA ASP A 229 4.42 -24.22 4.24
C ASP A 229 4.58 -22.74 4.65
N PHE A 230 4.93 -22.46 5.90
CA PHE A 230 5.06 -21.11 6.44
C PHE A 230 6.26 -20.36 5.87
N ILE A 231 6.02 -19.12 5.43
CA ILE A 231 7.06 -18.14 5.12
C ILE A 231 6.90 -16.96 6.07
N ASP A 232 7.96 -16.66 6.83
CA ASP A 232 8.00 -15.53 7.75
C ASP A 232 8.28 -14.21 7.02
N CYS A 233 7.42 -13.85 6.07
CA CYS A 233 7.47 -12.59 5.35
C CYS A 233 6.04 -12.07 5.17
N VAL A 234 5.71 -10.94 5.78
CA VAL A 234 4.38 -10.34 5.67
C VAL A 234 4.17 -9.85 4.25
N ASN A 235 3.16 -10.39 3.58
CA ASN A 235 2.81 -10.00 2.22
C ASN A 235 1.77 -8.87 2.25
N LEU A 236 2.13 -7.71 1.67
CA LEU A 236 1.36 -6.48 1.67
C LEU A 236 0.83 -6.12 0.27
N ASP A 237 -0.40 -5.62 0.23
CA ASP A 237 -0.95 -4.93 -0.94
C ASP A 237 -0.20 -3.62 -1.24
N GLY A 238 -0.34 -3.08 -2.46
CA GLY A 238 0.31 -1.85 -2.91
C GLY A 238 -0.64 -0.65 -2.98
N TRP A 239 -1.87 -0.85 -3.47
CA TRP A 239 -2.88 0.20 -3.57
C TRP A 239 -4.22 -0.30 -3.08
N THR A 240 -4.77 0.38 -2.10
CA THR A 240 -6.10 0.09 -1.60
C THR A 240 -7.15 0.36 -2.67
N MET A 241 -7.99 -0.63 -2.93
CA MET A 241 -9.03 -0.58 -3.96
C MET A 241 -10.40 -0.23 -3.37
N ASP A 242 -11.23 0.44 -4.16
CA ASP A 242 -12.68 0.35 -4.01
C ASP A 242 -13.09 -1.08 -4.40
N PHE A 243 -13.71 -1.81 -3.47
CA PHE A 243 -14.00 -3.23 -3.70
C PHE A 243 -15.08 -3.45 -4.76
N ILE A 244 -15.96 -2.47 -5.01
CA ILE A 244 -16.98 -2.53 -6.06
C ILE A 244 -16.36 -2.35 -7.43
N CYS A 245 -15.44 -1.39 -7.59
CA CYS A 245 -14.68 -1.16 -8.82
C CYS A 245 -13.80 -2.38 -9.15
N ALA A 246 -13.07 -2.88 -8.14
CA ALA A 246 -12.12 -3.97 -8.25
C ALA A 246 -12.71 -5.33 -8.66
N ARG A 247 -14.03 -5.51 -8.69
CA ARG A 247 -14.64 -6.74 -9.23
C ARG A 247 -14.36 -6.92 -10.72
N GLN A 248 -14.13 -5.84 -11.45
CA GLN A 248 -13.98 -5.89 -12.91
C GLN A 248 -12.58 -6.37 -13.31
N SER A 249 -12.45 -6.81 -14.56
CA SER A 249 -11.17 -7.12 -15.21
C SER A 249 -10.88 -6.02 -16.23
N GLY A 250 -9.68 -5.46 -16.22
CA GLY A 250 -9.30 -4.38 -17.14
C GLY A 250 -9.96 -3.03 -16.82
N ALA A 251 -10.01 -2.15 -17.82
CA ALA A 251 -10.59 -0.82 -17.74
C ALA A 251 -11.01 -0.35 -19.14
N ILE A 252 -11.90 0.64 -19.20
CA ILE A 252 -12.22 1.37 -20.44
C ILE A 252 -11.65 2.79 -20.47
N GLY A 253 -11.05 3.26 -19.36
CA GLY A 253 -10.38 4.54 -19.26
C GLY A 253 -10.11 4.96 -17.81
N HIS A 254 -9.64 6.19 -17.63
CA HIS A 254 -9.44 6.79 -16.30
C HIS A 254 -10.58 7.74 -15.89
N GLY A 255 -11.37 8.22 -16.86
CA GLY A 255 -12.46 9.17 -16.63
C GLY A 255 -13.63 8.58 -15.83
N ILE A 256 -14.51 9.46 -15.37
CA ILE A 256 -15.65 9.13 -14.50
C ILE A 256 -16.79 8.43 -15.25
N GLU A 257 -16.83 8.61 -16.57
CA GLU A 257 -17.79 7.98 -17.48
C GLU A 257 -17.54 6.48 -17.68
N GLY A 258 -16.34 6.01 -17.34
CA GLY A 258 -15.92 4.63 -17.55
C GLY A 258 -15.72 3.82 -16.26
N TYR A 259 -15.38 2.55 -16.43
CA TYR A 259 -14.92 1.71 -15.33
C TYR A 259 -13.41 1.49 -15.37
N ASN A 260 -12.83 1.28 -14.19
CA ASN A 260 -11.44 0.89 -14.04
C ASN A 260 -11.26 -0.02 -12.81
N SER A 261 -10.81 -1.24 -13.04
CA SER A 261 -10.59 -2.23 -11.96
C SER A 261 -9.47 -1.87 -10.97
N ARG A 262 -8.71 -0.80 -11.23
CA ARG A 262 -7.67 -0.28 -10.32
C ARG A 262 -8.10 0.95 -9.52
N ARG A 263 -9.37 1.34 -9.62
CA ARG A 263 -9.86 2.49 -8.87
C ARG A 263 -9.92 2.21 -7.37
N GLY A 264 -9.52 3.22 -6.60
CA GLY A 264 -9.42 3.19 -5.15
C GLY A 264 -8.67 4.43 -4.68
N VAL A 265 -7.61 4.27 -3.90
CA VAL A 265 -6.80 5.41 -3.42
C VAL A 265 -5.72 5.87 -4.41
N GLY A 266 -5.47 5.10 -5.48
CA GLY A 266 -4.46 5.41 -6.50
C GLY A 266 -4.78 6.72 -7.25
N PRO A 267 -3.77 7.58 -7.51
CA PRO A 267 -4.02 8.92 -8.05
C PRO A 267 -4.39 8.95 -9.52
N ILE A 268 -4.02 7.93 -10.30
CA ILE A 268 -4.25 7.89 -11.75
C ILE A 268 -5.75 7.79 -12.06
N GLU A 269 -6.45 6.88 -11.38
CA GLU A 269 -7.87 6.58 -11.60
C GLU A 269 -8.82 7.53 -10.85
N THR A 270 -8.27 8.39 -9.99
CA THR A 270 -9.02 9.34 -9.15
C THR A 270 -8.61 10.78 -9.43
N TYR A 271 -7.61 11.34 -8.74
CA TYR A 271 -7.20 12.74 -8.89
C TYR A 271 -6.96 13.11 -10.35
N LYS A 272 -6.11 12.36 -11.05
CA LYS A 272 -5.78 12.61 -12.45
C LYS A 272 -6.98 12.31 -13.37
N GLY A 273 -7.66 11.19 -13.16
CA GLY A 273 -8.78 10.77 -14.01
C GLY A 273 -10.01 11.68 -13.92
N TRP A 274 -10.33 12.16 -12.71
CA TRP A 274 -11.60 12.82 -12.37
C TRP A 274 -11.43 14.27 -11.90
N GLY A 275 -10.20 14.75 -11.77
CA GLY A 275 -9.87 16.04 -11.14
C GLY A 275 -9.80 15.96 -9.61
N ILE A 276 -9.23 16.99 -8.98
CA ILE A 276 -8.98 17.03 -7.53
C ILE A 276 -10.26 16.78 -6.71
N ASP A 277 -11.35 17.47 -7.04
CA ASP A 277 -12.58 17.42 -6.24
C ASP A 277 -13.24 16.04 -6.23
N LEU A 278 -13.52 15.49 -7.41
CA LEU A 278 -14.19 14.18 -7.52
C LEU A 278 -13.24 13.04 -7.18
N GLY A 279 -11.97 13.15 -7.56
CA GLY A 279 -10.93 12.21 -7.18
C GLY A 279 -10.78 12.10 -5.67
N ASN A 280 -10.69 13.23 -4.96
CA ASN A 280 -10.59 13.24 -3.50
C ASN A 280 -11.80 12.55 -2.84
N ARG A 281 -13.03 12.78 -3.35
CA ARG A 281 -14.22 12.12 -2.80
C ARG A 281 -14.14 10.61 -2.90
N GLU A 282 -13.65 10.08 -4.02
CA GLU A 282 -13.46 8.65 -4.21
C GLU A 282 -12.35 8.10 -3.32
N VAL A 283 -11.19 8.78 -3.26
CA VAL A 283 -10.09 8.38 -2.36
C VAL A 283 -10.54 8.38 -0.90
N MET A 284 -11.31 9.39 -0.47
CA MET A 284 -11.82 9.46 0.90
C MET A 284 -12.93 8.44 1.18
N HIS A 285 -13.73 8.07 0.18
CA HIS A 285 -14.69 6.97 0.27
C HIS A 285 -13.96 5.64 0.46
N THR A 286 -13.01 5.32 -0.43
CA THR A 286 -12.20 4.10 -0.34
C THR A 286 -11.46 4.02 1.01
N THR A 287 -10.86 5.12 1.46
CA THR A 287 -10.19 5.19 2.78
C THR A 287 -11.17 4.89 3.93
N ALA A 288 -12.43 5.33 3.84
CA ALA A 288 -13.43 5.11 4.87
C ALA A 288 -13.85 3.65 5.01
N ILE A 289 -13.73 2.84 3.96
CA ILE A 289 -13.93 1.38 4.04
C ILE A 289 -13.04 0.80 5.14
N HIS A 290 -11.80 1.28 5.23
CA HIS A 290 -10.79 0.79 6.15
C HIS A 290 -10.77 1.53 7.48
N PHE A 291 -10.96 2.84 7.49
CA PHE A 291 -10.81 3.66 8.70
C PHE A 291 -12.09 3.85 9.50
N ASP A 292 -13.26 3.59 8.89
CA ASP A 292 -14.54 3.54 9.60
C ASP A 292 -14.91 2.08 9.89
N LYS A 293 -15.65 1.43 8.97
CA LYS A 293 -16.22 0.11 9.27
C LYS A 293 -15.18 -1.00 9.35
N GLY A 294 -14.17 -0.98 8.49
CA GLY A 294 -13.06 -1.93 8.52
C GLY A 294 -12.27 -1.83 9.83
N PHE A 295 -12.07 -0.64 10.37
CA PHE A 295 -11.41 -0.44 11.66
C PHE A 295 -12.21 -1.08 12.80
N GLU A 296 -13.53 -0.86 12.84
CA GLU A 296 -14.40 -1.51 13.83
C GLU A 296 -14.40 -3.04 13.71
N GLN A 297 -14.34 -3.56 12.49
CA GLN A 297 -14.45 -5.00 12.20
C GLN A 297 -13.13 -5.76 12.42
N ASN A 298 -12.00 -5.10 12.21
CA ASN A 298 -10.69 -5.75 12.17
C ASN A 298 -9.75 -5.31 13.31
N GLY A 299 -10.15 -4.33 14.12
CA GLY A 299 -9.37 -3.80 15.24
C GLY A 299 -8.25 -2.84 14.83
N PHE A 300 -7.96 -2.70 13.53
CA PHE A 300 -7.07 -1.69 12.96
C PHE A 300 -7.54 -1.33 11.55
N GLY A 301 -7.10 -0.18 11.07
CA GLY A 301 -7.34 0.28 9.71
C GLY A 301 -6.03 0.49 8.99
N TRP A 302 -5.92 0.01 7.77
CA TRP A 302 -4.76 0.19 6.91
C TRP A 302 -5.18 0.54 5.49
N VAL A 303 -4.53 1.57 4.96
CA VAL A 303 -4.60 2.01 3.58
C VAL A 303 -3.18 2.07 3.03
N THR A 304 -3.01 1.59 1.81
CA THR A 304 -1.72 1.54 1.12
C THR A 304 -1.80 2.25 -0.22
N ASN A 305 -0.73 2.94 -0.59
CA ASN A 305 -0.66 3.67 -1.85
C ASN A 305 0.77 3.72 -2.41
N ILE A 306 0.89 3.82 -3.73
CA ILE A 306 2.16 4.06 -4.41
C ILE A 306 1.95 5.19 -5.41
N TRP A 307 2.86 6.16 -5.40
CA TRP A 307 2.88 7.30 -6.31
C TRP A 307 4.22 7.32 -7.03
N GLU A 308 4.21 7.29 -8.36
CA GLU A 308 5.45 7.37 -9.14
C GLU A 308 5.95 8.82 -9.21
N ALA A 309 7.22 9.07 -8.89
CA ALA A 309 7.76 10.44 -8.88
C ALA A 309 7.66 11.13 -10.25
N GLN A 310 7.77 10.35 -11.34
CA GLN A 310 7.59 10.82 -12.70
C GLN A 310 6.24 11.51 -12.96
N MET A 311 5.20 11.26 -12.14
CA MET A 311 3.88 11.88 -12.33
C MET A 311 3.96 13.40 -12.26
N VAL A 312 4.90 13.94 -11.49
CA VAL A 312 5.19 15.38 -11.42
C VAL A 312 5.53 15.95 -12.80
N HIS A 313 6.28 15.20 -13.61
CA HIS A 313 6.57 15.58 -14.99
C HIS A 313 5.36 15.33 -15.91
N GLU A 314 4.76 14.14 -15.84
CA GLU A 314 3.74 13.70 -16.80
C GLU A 314 2.42 14.48 -16.69
N PHE A 315 2.03 14.87 -15.47
CA PHE A 315 0.76 15.54 -15.20
C PHE A 315 0.91 16.97 -14.64
N GLY A 316 2.15 17.41 -14.40
CA GLY A 316 2.46 18.74 -13.88
C GLY A 316 2.65 18.76 -12.36
N GLN A 317 3.73 19.45 -11.93
CA GLN A 317 4.15 19.49 -10.53
C GLN A 317 3.10 20.09 -9.61
N GLU A 318 2.52 21.23 -9.99
CA GLU A 318 1.52 21.93 -9.18
C GLU A 318 0.32 21.03 -8.91
N PHE A 319 -0.23 20.43 -9.96
CA PHE A 319 -1.39 19.54 -9.87
C PHE A 319 -1.12 18.30 -9.00
N ILE A 320 0.01 17.61 -9.21
CA ILE A 320 0.33 16.40 -8.45
C ILE A 320 0.66 16.70 -6.99
N CYS A 321 1.32 17.83 -6.71
CA CYS A 321 1.55 18.27 -5.34
C CYS A 321 0.23 18.68 -4.66
N GLU A 322 -0.67 19.38 -5.35
CA GLU A 322 -2.01 19.71 -4.83
C GLU A 322 -2.82 18.44 -4.51
N ALA A 323 -2.76 17.41 -5.37
CA ALA A 323 -3.41 16.13 -5.12
C ALA A 323 -2.85 15.43 -3.87
N MET A 324 -1.51 15.40 -3.71
CA MET A 324 -0.84 14.83 -2.54
C MET A 324 -1.23 15.56 -1.25
N GLU A 325 -1.15 16.90 -1.26
CA GLU A 325 -1.58 17.74 -0.13
C GLU A 325 -3.05 17.47 0.22
N THR A 326 -3.93 17.50 -0.79
CA THR A 326 -5.37 17.28 -0.61
C THR A 326 -5.66 15.92 0.02
N TRP A 327 -5.00 14.85 -0.45
CA TRP A 327 -5.16 13.51 0.09
C TRP A 327 -4.74 13.44 1.57
N VAL A 328 -3.55 13.92 1.89
CA VAL A 328 -2.99 13.87 3.24
C VAL A 328 -3.81 14.71 4.20
N SER A 329 -4.10 15.97 3.84
CA SER A 329 -4.87 16.90 4.67
C SER A 329 -6.31 16.41 4.86
N SER A 330 -6.96 15.87 3.83
CA SER A 330 -8.32 15.32 3.95
C SER A 330 -8.35 14.09 4.87
N THR A 331 -7.33 13.22 4.77
CA THR A 331 -7.18 12.05 5.65
C THR A 331 -6.98 12.47 7.10
N LYS A 332 -6.01 13.36 7.38
CA LYS A 332 -5.75 13.85 8.74
C LYS A 332 -6.89 14.69 9.30
N LYS A 333 -7.67 15.37 8.46
CA LYS A 333 -8.85 16.11 8.91
C LYS A 333 -9.98 15.18 9.37
N ARG A 334 -10.23 14.07 8.67
CA ARG A 334 -11.30 13.14 9.01
C ARG A 334 -10.88 12.14 10.10
N TRP A 335 -9.64 11.66 10.04
CA TRP A 335 -9.05 10.71 10.99
C TRP A 335 -7.71 11.26 11.53
N PRO A 336 -7.75 12.17 12.51
CA PRO A 336 -6.57 12.91 12.97
C PRO A 336 -5.50 12.06 13.64
N ASP A 337 -5.88 10.89 14.16
CA ASP A 337 -5.02 9.88 14.78
C ASP A 337 -4.30 8.97 13.78
N THR A 338 -4.54 9.14 12.46
CA THR A 338 -3.89 8.31 11.43
C THR A 338 -2.37 8.47 11.45
N HIS A 339 -1.66 7.34 11.44
CA HIS A 339 -0.21 7.24 11.36
C HIS A 339 0.22 7.02 9.91
N PHE A 340 0.98 7.96 9.36
CA PHE A 340 1.66 7.78 8.07
C PHE A 340 3.05 7.20 8.33
N VAL A 341 3.22 5.92 8.02
CA VAL A 341 4.42 5.12 8.33
C VAL A 341 4.95 4.46 7.07
N THR A 342 6.17 3.93 7.12
CA THR A 342 6.73 3.19 6.00
C THR A 342 6.03 1.82 5.85
N PHE A 343 6.13 1.20 4.66
CA PHE A 343 5.60 -0.15 4.44
C PHE A 343 6.23 -1.16 5.40
N GLY A 344 7.55 -1.10 5.57
CA GLY A 344 8.28 -2.00 6.47
C GLY A 344 7.93 -1.82 7.94
N GLU A 345 7.71 -0.58 8.40
CA GLU A 345 7.24 -0.31 9.76
C GLU A 345 5.87 -0.93 10.01
N PHE A 346 4.89 -0.68 9.12
CA PHE A 346 3.56 -1.25 9.26
C PHE A 346 3.58 -2.79 9.24
N GLY A 347 4.28 -3.39 8.28
CA GLY A 347 4.41 -4.85 8.21
C GLY A 347 5.08 -5.44 9.44
N THR A 348 6.07 -4.75 10.01
CA THR A 348 6.73 -5.17 11.26
C THR A 348 5.77 -5.10 12.45
N LEU A 349 4.96 -4.04 12.56
CA LEU A 349 3.92 -3.93 13.60
C LEU A 349 2.87 -5.05 13.49
N TRP A 350 2.46 -5.37 12.26
CA TRP A 350 1.52 -6.47 12.03
C TRP A 350 2.13 -7.82 12.44
N ARG A 351 3.38 -8.09 12.04
CA ARG A 351 4.14 -9.30 12.38
C ARG A 351 4.36 -9.47 13.89
N GLN A 352 4.56 -8.39 14.62
CA GLN A 352 4.68 -8.45 16.08
C GLN A 352 3.37 -8.87 16.76
N GLN A 353 2.23 -8.50 16.18
CA GLN A 353 0.91 -8.83 16.71
C GLN A 353 0.40 -10.21 16.27
N HIS A 354 0.74 -10.64 15.06
CA HIS A 354 0.26 -11.89 14.46
C HIS A 354 1.45 -12.80 14.16
N PRO A 355 1.69 -13.88 14.94
CA PRO A 355 2.83 -14.77 14.73
C PRO A 355 2.62 -15.76 13.58
N ASN A 356 1.38 -15.94 13.13
CA ASN A 356 0.98 -16.84 12.04
C ASN A 356 -0.40 -16.43 11.50
N ASN A 357 -1.01 -17.27 10.66
CA ASN A 357 -2.30 -16.98 10.03
C ASN A 357 -3.55 -17.45 10.79
N ASP A 358 -3.42 -18.01 11.99
CA ASP A 358 -4.55 -18.59 12.72
C ASP A 358 -5.47 -17.53 13.35
N ASP A 359 -4.93 -16.36 13.69
CA ASP A 359 -5.62 -15.37 14.53
C ASP A 359 -6.32 -14.25 13.73
N TRP A 360 -5.88 -13.95 12.51
CA TRP A 360 -6.51 -12.91 11.70
C TRP A 360 -7.71 -13.44 10.93
N ASN A 361 -8.76 -12.62 10.86
CA ASN A 361 -10.01 -12.91 10.19
C ASN A 361 -10.68 -11.61 9.73
N TYR A 362 -10.36 -11.19 8.51
CA TYR A 362 -10.71 -9.87 8.00
C TYR A 362 -12.11 -9.79 7.44
N HIS A 363 -12.77 -8.67 7.71
CA HIS A 363 -14.10 -8.34 7.25
C HIS A 363 -14.13 -6.92 6.68
N PHE A 364 -14.81 -6.76 5.55
CA PHE A 364 -15.11 -5.45 5.01
C PHE A 364 -16.56 -5.38 4.56
N THR A 365 -17.14 -4.19 4.67
CA THR A 365 -18.46 -3.88 4.13
C THR A 365 -18.39 -2.53 3.47
N GLU A 366 -18.85 -2.48 2.23
CA GLU A 366 -18.85 -1.27 1.42
C GLU A 366 -20.19 -1.15 0.68
N ARG A 367 -20.65 0.09 0.53
CA ARG A 367 -21.62 0.47 -0.49
C ARG A 367 -20.97 1.47 -1.44
N GLY A 368 -21.33 1.44 -2.71
CA GLY A 368 -20.66 2.29 -3.69
C GLY A 368 -20.80 3.78 -3.37
N SER A 369 -19.76 4.54 -3.66
CA SER A 369 -19.71 6.00 -3.43
C SER A 369 -20.78 6.75 -4.24
N GLY A 370 -21.26 6.13 -5.32
CA GLY A 370 -22.13 6.75 -6.31
C GLY A 370 -21.38 7.60 -7.34
N LEU A 371 -20.04 7.53 -7.35
CA LEU A 371 -19.18 8.18 -8.32
C LEU A 371 -18.61 7.13 -9.28
N GLY A 372 -18.70 7.41 -10.58
CA GLY A 372 -18.21 6.53 -11.64
C GLY A 372 -18.73 5.09 -11.53
N ASP A 373 -17.81 4.13 -11.44
CA ASP A 373 -18.08 2.70 -11.35
C ASP A 373 -18.18 2.15 -9.92
N SER A 374 -18.08 3.01 -8.91
CA SER A 374 -18.46 2.69 -7.53
C SER A 374 -19.98 2.82 -7.38
N TYR A 375 -20.71 1.86 -7.96
CA TYR A 375 -22.16 1.95 -8.13
C TYR A 375 -22.92 1.96 -6.79
N ASN A 376 -23.66 3.05 -6.52
CA ASN A 376 -24.33 3.29 -5.24
C ASN A 376 -25.36 2.22 -4.82
N ASN A 377 -25.93 1.51 -5.79
CA ASN A 377 -26.94 0.47 -5.53
C ASN A 377 -26.32 -0.82 -5.00
N LEU A 378 -25.01 -0.99 -5.12
CA LEU A 378 -24.30 -2.20 -4.72
C LEU A 378 -23.83 -2.10 -3.26
N GLU A 379 -24.02 -3.20 -2.53
CA GLU A 379 -23.40 -3.47 -1.23
C GLU A 379 -22.54 -4.71 -1.38
N ILE A 380 -21.25 -4.59 -1.10
CA ILE A 380 -20.28 -5.69 -1.13
C ILE A 380 -19.79 -5.98 0.29
N LYS A 381 -19.60 -7.27 0.58
CA LYS A 381 -18.97 -7.74 1.81
C LYS A 381 -17.85 -8.70 1.49
N TRP A 382 -16.69 -8.48 2.10
CA TRP A 382 -15.54 -9.38 2.01
C TRP A 382 -15.29 -10.05 3.35
N PHE A 383 -14.92 -11.32 3.27
CA PHE A 383 -14.48 -12.15 4.39
C PHE A 383 -13.19 -12.83 3.97
N MET A 384 -12.11 -12.70 4.73
CA MET A 384 -10.81 -13.26 4.39
C MET A 384 -10.18 -13.89 5.63
N ASN A 385 -9.89 -15.17 5.57
CA ASN A 385 -9.21 -15.90 6.64
C ASN A 385 -8.17 -16.86 6.03
N LYS A 386 -7.47 -17.61 6.87
CA LYS A 386 -6.44 -18.57 6.44
C LYS A 386 -6.94 -19.60 5.41
N GLU A 387 -8.20 -20.03 5.48
CA GLU A 387 -8.71 -21.14 4.67
C GLU A 387 -9.46 -20.70 3.41
N PHE A 388 -9.99 -19.47 3.36
CA PHE A 388 -10.62 -18.93 2.16
C PHE A 388 -10.80 -17.41 2.20
N ARG A 389 -11.08 -16.83 1.02
CA ARG A 389 -11.80 -15.56 0.91
C ARG A 389 -13.18 -15.74 0.28
N LEU A 390 -14.13 -14.90 0.68
CA LEU A 390 -15.52 -14.90 0.23
C LEU A 390 -15.95 -13.47 -0.06
N GLY A 391 -16.42 -13.22 -1.28
CA GLY A 391 -17.03 -11.96 -1.70
C GLY A 391 -18.53 -12.12 -1.89
N LEU A 392 -19.33 -11.32 -1.19
CA LEU A 392 -20.79 -11.29 -1.28
C LEU A 392 -21.25 -9.95 -1.87
N LEU A 393 -22.20 -9.97 -2.80
CA LEU A 393 -22.74 -8.77 -3.45
C LEU A 393 -24.27 -8.77 -3.41
N ARG A 394 -24.85 -7.60 -3.13
CA ARG A 394 -26.30 -7.38 -3.14
C ARG A 394 -26.65 -6.04 -3.77
N ASN A 395 -27.75 -5.97 -4.52
CA ASN A 395 -28.37 -4.70 -4.90
C ASN A 395 -29.25 -4.22 -3.74
N TRP A 396 -28.75 -3.34 -2.88
CA TRP A 396 -29.46 -2.97 -1.65
C TRP A 396 -30.62 -1.98 -1.86
N HIS A 397 -30.69 -1.33 -3.03
CA HIS A 397 -31.84 -0.50 -3.42
C HIS A 397 -33.12 -1.31 -3.62
N GLU A 398 -32.99 -2.63 -3.85
CA GLU A 398 -34.10 -3.55 -3.99
C GLU A 398 -34.37 -4.29 -2.66
N LYS A 399 -35.53 -4.04 -2.03
CA LYS A 399 -35.87 -4.56 -0.68
C LYS A 399 -35.76 -6.09 -0.55
N SER A 400 -36.07 -6.83 -1.61
CA SER A 400 -36.06 -8.30 -1.63
C SER A 400 -34.87 -8.87 -2.40
N SER A 401 -33.85 -8.05 -2.73
CA SER A 401 -32.70 -8.53 -3.49
C SER A 401 -31.90 -9.55 -2.68
N PRO A 402 -31.70 -10.77 -3.19
CA PRO A 402 -30.87 -11.75 -2.52
C PRO A 402 -29.40 -11.32 -2.55
N THR A 403 -28.62 -11.83 -1.61
CA THR A 403 -27.16 -11.69 -1.62
C THR A 403 -26.56 -12.84 -2.41
N TYR A 404 -25.64 -12.54 -3.33
CA TYR A 404 -24.95 -13.52 -4.16
C TYR A 404 -23.48 -13.64 -3.77
N VAL A 405 -22.96 -14.86 -3.82
CA VAL A 405 -21.52 -15.13 -3.83
C VAL A 405 -20.98 -14.72 -5.20
N ILE A 406 -19.98 -13.85 -5.20
CA ILE A 406 -19.25 -13.40 -6.41
C ILE A 406 -17.80 -13.89 -6.42
N ASP A 407 -17.23 -14.19 -5.26
CA ASP A 407 -15.91 -14.80 -5.11
C ASP A 407 -15.98 -15.83 -3.98
N PHE A 408 -15.42 -17.01 -4.22
CA PHE A 408 -15.14 -17.97 -3.19
C PHE A 408 -13.85 -18.69 -3.58
N THR A 409 -12.75 -18.25 -3.00
CA THR A 409 -11.42 -18.76 -3.30
C THR A 409 -10.89 -19.48 -2.07
N ARG A 410 -10.66 -20.78 -2.21
CA ARG A 410 -10.19 -21.67 -1.15
C ARG A 410 -8.66 -21.75 -1.10
N TYR A 411 -8.11 -21.71 0.09
CA TYR A 411 -6.68 -21.79 0.39
C TYR A 411 -6.28 -23.13 1.01
N ASP A 412 -7.25 -23.89 1.53
CA ASP A 412 -7.02 -25.26 2.02
C ASP A 412 -6.69 -26.25 0.87
N LEU A 413 -6.97 -25.87 -0.37
CA LEU A 413 -6.58 -26.63 -1.56
C LEU A 413 -5.08 -26.40 -1.90
N PRO A 414 -4.40 -27.40 -2.49
CA PRO A 414 -3.06 -27.19 -3.06
C PRO A 414 -3.07 -26.10 -4.12
N ALA A 415 -2.07 -25.22 -4.09
CA ALA A 415 -1.84 -24.18 -5.07
C ALA A 415 -0.50 -24.42 -5.80
N LYS A 416 -0.35 -23.82 -6.97
CA LYS A 416 0.90 -23.91 -7.73
C LYS A 416 1.11 -22.65 -8.55
N GLU A 417 2.23 -21.99 -8.33
CA GLU A 417 2.70 -20.89 -9.17
C GLU A 417 3.16 -21.39 -10.56
N PRO A 418 3.23 -20.51 -11.57
CA PRO A 418 3.93 -20.79 -12.82
C PRO A 418 5.37 -21.27 -12.59
N ALA A 419 5.85 -22.12 -13.49
CA ALA A 419 7.27 -22.46 -13.59
C ALA A 419 8.09 -21.20 -13.90
N ASP A 420 9.41 -21.25 -13.67
CA ASP A 420 10.29 -20.11 -13.89
C ASP A 420 10.15 -19.54 -15.32
N PRO A 421 9.80 -18.25 -15.45
CA PRO A 421 9.75 -17.59 -16.74
C PRO A 421 11.12 -17.05 -17.14
N SER A 422 11.18 -16.51 -18.35
CA SER A 422 12.30 -15.72 -18.86
C SER A 422 11.78 -14.51 -19.62
N PRO A 423 12.61 -13.49 -19.91
CA PRO A 423 12.14 -12.28 -20.58
C PRO A 423 11.50 -12.55 -21.95
N ASP A 424 11.97 -13.58 -22.66
CA ASP A 424 11.44 -14.05 -23.94
C ASP A 424 10.20 -14.96 -23.80
N ARG A 425 9.95 -15.51 -22.60
CA ARG A 425 8.83 -16.42 -22.30
C ARG A 425 8.21 -16.07 -20.95
N PRO A 426 7.49 -14.93 -20.85
CA PRO A 426 6.91 -14.50 -19.59
C PRO A 426 5.74 -15.37 -19.15
N ALA A 427 5.55 -15.50 -17.85
CA ALA A 427 4.35 -16.04 -17.23
C ALA A 427 3.58 -14.88 -16.60
N LYS A 428 2.47 -14.45 -17.20
CA LYS A 428 1.80 -13.21 -16.77
C LYS A 428 0.62 -13.40 -15.82
N ASP A 429 0.03 -14.59 -15.80
CA ASP A 429 -1.08 -14.92 -14.90
C ASP A 429 -0.57 -15.79 -13.75
N TRP A 430 -0.61 -15.20 -12.55
CA TRP A 430 -0.27 -15.80 -11.28
C TRP A 430 -1.49 -15.76 -10.33
N SER A 431 -2.69 -15.67 -10.89
CA SER A 431 -3.91 -15.61 -10.07
C SER A 431 -4.17 -16.96 -9.39
N LEU A 432 -4.56 -16.93 -8.12
CA LEU A 432 -5.02 -18.10 -7.39
C LEU A 432 -6.55 -18.18 -7.48
N ILE A 433 -7.05 -19.00 -8.40
CA ILE A 433 -8.47 -19.08 -8.73
C ILE A 433 -8.93 -20.54 -8.69
N ASN A 434 -10.00 -20.83 -7.94
CA ASN A 434 -10.62 -22.17 -7.90
C ASN A 434 -12.15 -22.13 -8.03
N VAL A 435 -12.92 -22.07 -6.94
CA VAL A 435 -14.37 -22.34 -6.94
C VAL A 435 -15.15 -21.24 -7.68
N MET A 436 -14.99 -19.98 -7.26
CA MET A 436 -15.56 -18.81 -7.92
C MET A 436 -14.62 -17.62 -7.79
N ASN A 437 -14.51 -16.80 -8.83
CA ASN A 437 -13.68 -15.60 -8.81
C ASN A 437 -14.46 -14.35 -9.25
N GLN A 438 -14.24 -13.24 -8.55
CA GLN A 438 -14.94 -11.97 -8.75
C GLN A 438 -14.91 -11.43 -10.18
N LYS A 439 -13.89 -11.78 -10.98
CA LYS A 439 -13.74 -11.27 -12.36
C LYS A 439 -14.80 -11.80 -13.31
N GLY A 440 -15.51 -12.88 -12.94
CA GLY A 440 -16.66 -13.37 -13.69
C GLY A 440 -16.33 -13.90 -15.09
N LEU A 441 -15.07 -14.31 -15.33
CA LEU A 441 -14.58 -14.64 -16.67
C LEU A 441 -14.84 -16.10 -17.08
N ARG A 442 -15.15 -16.99 -16.13
CA ARG A 442 -15.45 -18.41 -16.40
C ARG A 442 -16.94 -18.68 -16.19
N PRO A 443 -17.53 -19.67 -16.89
CA PRO A 443 -18.94 -20.00 -16.72
C PRO A 443 -19.35 -20.30 -15.25
N GLN A 444 -18.46 -20.92 -14.47
CA GLN A 444 -18.69 -21.23 -13.06
C GLN A 444 -18.65 -20.01 -12.11
N ASP A 445 -18.13 -18.87 -12.57
CA ASP A 445 -18.04 -17.64 -11.77
C ASP A 445 -19.36 -16.86 -11.74
N LYS A 446 -20.40 -17.35 -12.43
CA LYS A 446 -21.73 -16.72 -12.38
C LYS A 446 -22.21 -16.59 -10.93
N PRO A 447 -22.57 -15.38 -10.47
CA PRO A 447 -23.01 -15.17 -9.10
C PRO A 447 -24.18 -16.08 -8.72
N LYS A 448 -24.11 -16.68 -7.52
CA LYS A 448 -25.13 -17.62 -7.02
C LYS A 448 -25.37 -17.45 -5.52
N PRO A 449 -26.57 -17.80 -5.00
CA PRO A 449 -26.84 -17.76 -3.57
C PRO A 449 -25.87 -18.66 -2.79
N LEU A 450 -25.61 -18.33 -1.53
CA LEU A 450 -24.74 -19.12 -0.65
C LEU A 450 -25.20 -20.59 -0.53
N SER A 451 -26.51 -20.82 -0.53
CA SER A 451 -27.14 -22.15 -0.50
C SER A 451 -26.90 -22.99 -1.75
N ALA A 452 -26.46 -22.38 -2.86
CA ALA A 452 -26.14 -23.07 -4.11
C ALA A 452 -24.66 -23.49 -4.21
N LEU A 453 -23.84 -23.20 -3.20
CA LEU A 453 -22.49 -23.78 -3.07
C LEU A 453 -22.59 -25.26 -2.69
N THR A 454 -21.50 -26.01 -2.87
CA THR A 454 -21.48 -27.43 -2.46
C THR A 454 -21.63 -27.56 -0.94
N ALA A 455 -22.11 -28.70 -0.44
CA ALA A 455 -22.27 -28.93 1.00
C ALA A 455 -20.94 -28.77 1.76
N HIS A 456 -19.82 -29.21 1.16
CA HIS A 456 -18.47 -29.06 1.70
C HIS A 456 -18.07 -27.59 1.81
N ASP A 457 -18.27 -26.82 0.74
CA ASP A 457 -17.95 -25.38 0.75
C ASP A 457 -18.81 -24.60 1.75
N GLN A 458 -20.11 -24.95 1.86
CA GLN A 458 -20.97 -24.36 2.88
C GLN A 458 -20.52 -24.70 4.30
N GLN A 459 -20.05 -25.93 4.56
CA GLN A 459 -19.51 -26.32 5.86
C GLN A 459 -18.24 -25.54 6.19
N LEU A 460 -17.35 -25.34 5.21
CA LEU A 460 -16.16 -24.52 5.37
C LEU A 460 -16.51 -23.06 5.72
N ILE A 461 -17.49 -22.47 5.04
CA ILE A 461 -17.93 -21.10 5.37
C ILE A 461 -18.59 -21.07 6.76
N LYS A 462 -19.43 -22.06 7.11
CA LYS A 462 -20.09 -22.16 8.44
C LYS A 462 -19.09 -22.26 9.59
N LYS A 463 -17.91 -22.85 9.37
CA LYS A 463 -16.86 -22.96 10.38
C LYS A 463 -16.43 -21.57 10.88
N TYR A 464 -16.35 -20.58 9.99
CA TYR A 464 -15.92 -19.21 10.33
C TYR A 464 -17.10 -18.26 10.54
N TYR A 465 -18.13 -18.37 9.71
CA TYR A 465 -19.24 -17.42 9.65
C TYR A 465 -20.59 -18.14 9.67
N PRO A 466 -20.94 -18.84 10.77
CA PRO A 466 -22.21 -19.55 10.87
C PRO A 466 -23.42 -18.60 10.71
N ALA A 467 -23.25 -17.34 11.11
CA ALA A 467 -24.26 -16.29 10.99
C ALA A 467 -24.71 -16.01 9.55
N LEU A 468 -23.91 -16.35 8.52
CA LEU A 468 -24.30 -16.20 7.12
C LEU A 468 -25.37 -17.20 6.68
N PHE A 469 -25.67 -18.22 7.51
CA PHE A 469 -26.66 -19.26 7.24
C PHE A 469 -27.86 -19.21 8.19
N THR A 470 -27.87 -18.26 9.12
CA THR A 470 -28.98 -18.02 10.04
C THR A 470 -29.70 -16.76 9.59
N ASN A 471 -30.98 -16.88 9.25
CA ASN A 471 -31.84 -15.74 8.90
C ASN A 471 -32.17 -14.89 10.13
#